data_AF-A0A932IK52-F1
#
_entry.id   AF-A0A932IK52-F1
#
_cell.length_a   1.000
_cell.length_b   1.000
_cell.length_c   1.000
_cell.angle_alpha   90.00
_cell.angle_beta   90.00
_cell.angle_gamma   90.00
#
_symmetry.space_group_name_H-M   'P 1'
#
loop_
_entity.id
_entity.type
_entity.pdbx_description
1 polymer ?
#
loop_
_entity_poly.entity_id
_entity_poly.type
_entity_poly.pdbx_seq_one_letter_code
_entity_poly.pdbx_strand_id
1 'polypeptide(L)'
;MTRVVVLMMVGLAACAAPKKKRGRAPLPPDLVEAERAYTLGDPFAAAGLVPDLAASDPQRARAEELRDTARAAIEVLTHDWLDKARGLLDKRQYYAARIRVQYLLDDFPLDSAARAEAEALQREIERDEETARNEVEDLEGLAKEHLLRNDIAAAIDTLRRAEALARKIDPHEALRFEQTIAAAELRLEGSSVARRGRLPPRKKPAEPGLAATETPVETVSPADTAKLAVIQELLKAADRHEKRKAYYEAILAYEKVLAPDHDPTHATAKTALAALESKRKALIQEYMDRANALFLKQDLAGAAPYYRKVRDLDPNNEEAREGLRMYENLERIRKGRGR
;
A
#
# COMPACT_ATOMS: atom_id res chain seq x y z
N MET A 1 -7.02 -6.65 13.41
CA MET A 1 -7.34 -7.88 12.66
C MET A 1 -7.25 -9.06 13.60
N THR A 2 -8.37 -9.41 14.24
CA THR A 2 -8.47 -10.57 15.12
C THR A 2 -8.59 -11.80 14.22
N ARG A 3 -7.56 -12.65 14.18
CA ARG A 3 -7.70 -13.98 13.59
C ARG A 3 -8.73 -14.72 14.43
N VAL A 4 -9.99 -14.72 14.00
CA VAL A 4 -10.97 -15.68 14.48
C VAL A 4 -10.50 -17.02 13.94
N VAL A 5 -9.66 -17.69 14.73
CA VAL A 5 -9.42 -19.12 14.57
C VAL A 5 -10.77 -19.74 14.91
N VAL A 6 -11.58 -19.99 13.87
CA VAL A 6 -12.70 -20.93 13.99
C VAL A 6 -12.04 -22.28 14.21
N LEU A 7 -11.74 -22.54 15.48
CA LEU A 7 -11.34 -23.84 15.97
C LEU A 7 -12.62 -24.68 15.88
N MET A 8 -12.95 -25.16 14.68
CA MET A 8 -13.88 -26.27 14.56
C MET A 8 -13.25 -27.40 15.35
N MET A 9 -13.74 -27.61 16.58
CA MET A 9 -13.54 -28.83 17.32
C MET A 9 -14.26 -29.94 16.54
N VAL A 10 -13.63 -30.39 15.46
CA VAL A 10 -13.85 -31.74 14.95
C VAL A 10 -13.41 -32.63 16.10
N GLY A 11 -14.39 -33.26 16.75
CA GLY A 11 -14.15 -34.12 17.90
C GLY A 11 -13.04 -35.10 17.58
N LEU A 12 -11.89 -34.94 18.25
CA LEU A 12 -10.83 -35.94 18.26
C LEU A 12 -11.42 -37.23 18.82
N ALA A 13 -11.88 -38.10 17.93
CA ALA A 13 -12.19 -39.48 18.26
C ALA A 13 -10.92 -40.10 18.86
N ALA A 14 -11.06 -40.58 20.09
CA ALA A 14 -9.98 -41.09 20.92
C ALA A 14 -9.07 -42.09 20.17
N CYS A 15 -7.76 -41.85 20.26
CA CYS A 15 -6.70 -42.72 19.76
C CYS A 15 -6.74 -44.09 20.47
N ALA A 16 -7.50 -45.03 19.93
CA ALA A 16 -7.36 -46.45 20.26
C ALA A 16 -6.08 -47.00 19.60
N ALA A 17 -5.25 -47.69 20.39
CA ALA A 17 -3.97 -48.24 19.95
C ALA A 17 -4.10 -49.12 18.68
N PRO A 18 -3.18 -49.01 17.70
CA PRO A 18 -3.31 -49.67 16.42
C PRO A 18 -3.04 -51.19 16.55
N LYS A 19 -4.11 -51.99 16.50
CA LYS A 19 -4.00 -53.42 16.16
C LYS A 19 -3.34 -53.53 14.77
N LYS A 20 -2.29 -54.34 14.62
CA LYS A 20 -1.58 -54.61 13.35
C LYS A 20 -2.58 -55.01 12.25
N LYS A 21 -3.07 -54.04 11.47
CA LYS A 21 -4.03 -54.26 10.37
C LYS A 21 -3.26 -54.76 9.15
N ARG A 22 -3.66 -55.94 8.66
CA ARG A 22 -3.15 -56.57 7.44
C ARG A 22 -3.34 -55.62 6.24
N GLY A 23 -2.25 -55.36 5.52
CA GLY A 23 -2.16 -54.84 4.14
C GLY A 23 -3.21 -53.85 3.65
N ARG A 24 -3.25 -52.62 4.17
CA ARG A 24 -3.93 -51.53 3.43
C ARG A 24 -3.10 -51.18 2.20
N ALA A 25 -3.75 -51.10 1.04
CA ALA A 25 -3.13 -50.55 -0.16
C ALA A 25 -2.61 -49.12 0.12
N PRO A 26 -1.43 -48.74 -0.39
CA PRO A 26 -0.91 -47.38 -0.24
C PRO A 26 -1.89 -46.37 -0.84
N LEU A 27 -2.01 -45.20 -0.20
CA LEU A 27 -2.84 -44.12 -0.73
C LEU A 27 -2.21 -43.54 -2.01
N PRO A 28 -3.03 -43.14 -3.00
CA PRO A 28 -2.55 -42.33 -4.11
C PRO A 28 -1.85 -41.06 -3.60
N PRO A 29 -0.74 -40.62 -4.22
CA PRO A 29 -0.02 -39.42 -3.80
C PRO A 29 -0.92 -38.18 -3.77
N ASP A 30 -1.78 -37.99 -4.77
CA ASP A 30 -2.70 -36.84 -4.86
C ASP A 30 -3.68 -36.80 -3.69
N LEU A 31 -4.20 -37.97 -3.26
CA LEU A 31 -5.09 -38.06 -2.09
C LEU A 31 -4.35 -37.72 -0.79
N VAL A 32 -3.07 -38.08 -0.67
CA VAL A 32 -2.22 -37.72 0.48
C VAL A 32 -1.97 -36.21 0.49
N GLU A 33 -1.74 -35.60 -0.66
CA GLU A 33 -1.56 -34.15 -0.79
C GLU A 33 -2.87 -33.39 -0.48
N ALA A 34 -4.01 -33.89 -0.96
CA ALA A 34 -5.32 -33.34 -0.63
C ALA A 34 -5.62 -33.38 0.88
N GLU A 35 -5.35 -34.50 1.55
CA GLU A 35 -5.51 -34.61 3.01
C GLU A 35 -4.60 -33.65 3.76
N ARG A 36 -3.36 -33.50 3.28
CA ARG A 36 -2.40 -32.54 3.85
C ARG A 36 -2.88 -31.11 3.66
N ALA A 37 -3.36 -30.74 2.49
CA ALA A 37 -3.91 -29.41 2.21
C ALA A 37 -5.09 -29.09 3.13
N TYR A 38 -6.03 -30.04 3.27
CA TYR A 38 -7.18 -29.89 4.17
C TYR A 38 -6.74 -29.69 5.62
N THR A 39 -5.78 -30.50 6.09
CA THR A 39 -5.24 -30.40 7.46
C THR A 39 -4.54 -29.07 7.72
N LEU A 40 -3.97 -28.45 6.68
CA LEU A 40 -3.35 -27.11 6.76
C LEU A 40 -4.39 -25.98 6.73
N GLY A 41 -5.68 -26.30 6.63
CA GLY A 41 -6.76 -25.31 6.58
C GLY A 41 -6.99 -24.74 5.18
N ASP A 42 -6.57 -25.45 4.13
CA ASP A 42 -6.82 -25.07 2.73
C ASP A 42 -7.82 -26.05 2.08
N PRO A 43 -9.12 -25.84 2.30
CA PRO A 43 -10.15 -26.72 1.72
C PRO A 43 -10.26 -26.57 0.20
N PHE A 44 -9.80 -25.46 -0.39
CA PHE A 44 -9.81 -25.25 -1.84
C PHE A 44 -8.78 -26.14 -2.52
N ALA A 45 -7.53 -26.10 -2.06
CA ALA A 45 -6.49 -26.98 -2.56
C ALA A 45 -6.88 -28.45 -2.31
N ALA A 46 -7.45 -28.76 -1.14
CA ALA A 46 -7.93 -30.10 -0.86
C ALA A 46 -8.97 -30.58 -1.89
N ALA A 47 -10.02 -29.79 -2.13
CA ALA A 47 -11.08 -30.14 -3.08
C ALA A 47 -10.56 -30.28 -4.52
N GLY A 48 -9.62 -29.44 -4.94
CA GLY A 48 -9.01 -29.49 -6.27
C GLY A 48 -8.04 -30.66 -6.48
N LEU A 49 -7.40 -31.14 -5.40
CA LEU A 49 -6.44 -32.25 -5.46
C LEU A 49 -7.09 -33.64 -5.34
N VAL A 50 -8.36 -33.75 -4.90
CA VAL A 50 -9.01 -35.07 -4.76
C VAL A 50 -9.19 -35.72 -6.14
N PRO A 51 -8.48 -36.84 -6.45
CA PRO A 51 -8.56 -37.47 -7.76
C PRO A 51 -9.92 -38.13 -7.99
N ASP A 52 -10.37 -38.15 -9.25
CA ASP A 52 -11.52 -38.97 -9.66
C ASP A 52 -11.11 -40.44 -9.78
N LEU A 53 -11.28 -41.19 -8.70
CA LEU A 53 -10.95 -42.60 -8.63
C LEU A 53 -12.02 -43.47 -9.30
N ALA A 54 -11.59 -44.57 -9.94
CA ALA A 54 -12.49 -45.52 -10.58
C ALA A 54 -13.44 -46.19 -9.57
N ALA A 55 -14.60 -46.64 -10.03
CA ALA A 55 -15.61 -47.26 -9.16
C ALA A 55 -15.13 -48.52 -8.42
N SER A 56 -14.11 -49.21 -8.94
CA SER A 56 -13.48 -50.38 -8.34
C SER A 56 -12.36 -50.04 -7.33
N ASP A 57 -11.97 -48.77 -7.20
CA ASP A 57 -10.86 -48.38 -6.33
C ASP A 57 -11.28 -48.45 -4.84
N PRO A 58 -10.54 -49.18 -3.99
CA PRO A 58 -10.87 -49.29 -2.57
C PRO A 58 -10.76 -47.96 -1.79
N GLN A 59 -10.07 -46.95 -2.33
CA GLN A 59 -9.93 -45.63 -1.71
C GLN A 59 -11.00 -44.63 -2.17
N ARG A 60 -11.86 -45.00 -3.13
CA ARG A 60 -12.90 -44.11 -3.67
C ARG A 60 -13.79 -43.49 -2.59
N ALA A 61 -14.28 -44.31 -1.66
CA ALA A 61 -15.15 -43.82 -0.57
C ALA A 61 -14.46 -42.75 0.30
N ARG A 62 -13.15 -42.88 0.53
CA ARG A 62 -12.36 -41.92 1.32
C ARG A 62 -12.11 -40.63 0.54
N ALA A 63 -11.85 -40.73 -0.76
CA ALA A 63 -11.71 -39.57 -1.64
C ALA A 63 -13.04 -38.78 -1.71
N GLU A 64 -14.16 -39.48 -1.86
CA GLU A 64 -15.50 -38.87 -1.84
C GLU A 64 -15.79 -38.19 -0.49
N GLU A 65 -15.51 -38.85 0.64
CA GLU A 65 -15.66 -38.25 1.98
C GLU A 65 -14.82 -36.98 2.16
N LEU A 66 -13.55 -37.00 1.74
CA LEU A 66 -12.67 -35.82 1.81
C LEU A 66 -13.18 -34.69 0.92
N ARG A 67 -13.67 -35.01 -0.29
CA ARG A 67 -14.24 -34.05 -1.23
C ARG A 67 -15.49 -33.38 -0.66
N ASP A 68 -16.40 -34.16 -0.10
CA ASP A 68 -17.63 -33.65 0.51
C ASP A 68 -17.32 -32.79 1.73
N THR A 69 -16.36 -33.22 2.56
CA THR A 69 -15.89 -32.45 3.71
C THR A 69 -15.25 -31.12 3.29
N ALA A 70 -14.38 -31.14 2.27
CA ALA A 70 -13.76 -29.94 1.74
C ALA A 70 -14.79 -28.98 1.12
N ARG A 71 -15.79 -29.50 0.40
CA ARG A 71 -16.91 -28.71 -0.15
C ARG A 71 -17.74 -28.04 0.94
N ALA A 72 -18.12 -28.77 1.99
CA ALA A 72 -18.83 -28.19 3.11
C ALA A 72 -18.03 -27.08 3.80
N ALA A 73 -16.71 -27.24 3.93
CA ALA A 73 -15.84 -26.20 4.47
C ALA A 73 -15.76 -24.96 3.54
N ILE A 74 -15.71 -25.16 2.22
CA ILE A 74 -15.76 -24.07 1.22
C ILE A 74 -17.09 -23.32 1.32
N GLU A 75 -18.21 -24.02 1.44
CA GLU A 75 -19.55 -23.42 1.59
C GLU A 75 -19.63 -22.51 2.82
N VAL A 76 -19.15 -22.99 3.98
CA VAL A 76 -19.10 -22.20 5.22
C VAL A 76 -18.22 -20.95 5.06
N LEU A 77 -17.04 -21.09 4.43
CA LEU A 77 -16.16 -19.95 4.17
C LEU A 77 -16.78 -18.95 3.20
N THR A 78 -17.50 -19.44 2.19
CA THR A 78 -18.19 -18.61 1.20
C THR A 78 -19.26 -17.75 1.88
N HIS A 79 -20.11 -18.34 2.72
CA HIS A 79 -21.12 -17.59 3.47
C HIS A 79 -20.50 -16.57 4.44
N ASP A 80 -19.45 -16.93 5.19
CA ASP A 80 -18.73 -15.99 6.06
C ASP A 80 -18.13 -14.80 5.27
N TRP A 81 -17.65 -15.03 4.05
CA TRP A 81 -17.15 -13.97 3.18
C TRP A 81 -18.26 -13.07 2.64
N LEU A 82 -19.39 -13.65 2.22
CA LEU A 82 -20.59 -12.90 1.79
C LEU A 82 -21.13 -12.04 2.93
N ASP A 83 -21.22 -12.57 4.15
CA ASP A 83 -21.65 -11.82 5.34
C ASP A 83 -20.68 -10.68 5.67
N LYS A 84 -19.37 -10.91 5.52
CA LYS A 84 -18.38 -9.83 5.66
C LYS A 84 -18.52 -8.78 4.57
N ALA A 85 -18.81 -9.15 3.33
CA ALA A 85 -19.04 -8.22 2.25
C ALA A 85 -20.30 -7.36 2.50
N ARG A 86 -21.40 -7.98 2.98
CA ARG A 86 -22.59 -7.26 3.45
C ARG A 86 -22.28 -6.30 4.58
N GLY A 87 -21.54 -6.73 5.60
CA GLY A 87 -21.14 -5.86 6.70
C GLY A 87 -20.21 -4.71 6.29
N LEU A 88 -19.51 -4.82 5.17
CA LEU A 88 -18.76 -3.71 4.55
C LEU A 88 -19.72 -2.77 3.80
N LEU A 89 -20.69 -3.31 3.06
CA LEU A 89 -21.73 -2.56 2.39
C LEU A 89 -22.57 -1.73 3.37
N ASP A 90 -22.99 -2.30 4.51
CA ASP A 90 -23.71 -1.60 5.58
C ASP A 90 -22.93 -0.39 6.13
N LYS A 91 -21.60 -0.49 6.16
CA LYS A 91 -20.69 0.60 6.58
C LYS A 91 -20.40 1.58 5.45
N ARG A 92 -21.05 1.41 4.30
CA ARG A 92 -20.82 2.11 3.04
C ARG A 92 -19.37 2.01 2.58
N GLN A 93 -18.70 0.87 2.76
CA GLN A 93 -17.32 0.65 2.30
C GLN A 93 -17.34 -0.06 0.94
N TYR A 94 -17.86 0.61 -0.09
CA TYR A 94 -18.19 0.04 -1.40
C TYR A 94 -16.99 -0.61 -2.09
N TYR A 95 -15.84 0.08 -2.12
CA TYR A 95 -14.62 -0.46 -2.73
C TYR A 95 -14.20 -1.81 -2.14
N ALA A 96 -14.18 -1.88 -0.80
CA ALA A 96 -13.77 -3.08 -0.08
C ALA A 96 -14.79 -4.22 -0.23
N ALA A 97 -16.10 -3.90 -0.19
CA ALA A 97 -17.16 -4.87 -0.44
C ALA A 97 -17.05 -5.45 -1.86
N ARG A 98 -16.89 -4.59 -2.86
CA ARG A 98 -16.76 -4.98 -4.28
C ARG A 98 -15.56 -5.89 -4.52
N ILE A 99 -14.36 -5.53 -4.04
CA ILE A 99 -13.16 -6.38 -4.19
C ILE A 99 -13.40 -7.76 -3.62
N ARG A 100 -14.08 -7.83 -2.46
CA ARG A 100 -14.32 -9.10 -1.79
C ARG A 100 -15.29 -9.99 -2.56
N VAL A 101 -16.37 -9.41 -3.10
CA VAL A 101 -17.33 -10.14 -3.93
C VAL A 101 -16.71 -10.54 -5.27
N GLN A 102 -15.93 -9.66 -5.89
CA GLN A 102 -15.21 -9.97 -7.12
C GLN A 102 -14.24 -11.14 -6.94
N TYR A 103 -13.49 -11.15 -5.84
CA TYR A 103 -12.60 -12.27 -5.50
C TYR A 103 -13.36 -13.60 -5.31
N LEU A 104 -14.55 -13.57 -4.70
CA LEU A 104 -15.40 -14.76 -4.64
C LEU A 104 -15.84 -15.22 -6.04
N LEU A 105 -16.25 -14.30 -6.91
CA LEU A 105 -16.75 -14.65 -8.24
C LEU A 105 -15.65 -15.17 -9.19
N ASP A 106 -14.43 -14.64 -9.06
CA ASP A 106 -13.31 -14.97 -9.95
C ASP A 106 -12.54 -16.20 -9.46
N ASP A 107 -12.27 -16.30 -8.16
CA ASP A 107 -11.32 -17.27 -7.61
C ASP A 107 -11.97 -18.40 -6.81
N PHE A 108 -13.24 -18.29 -6.39
CA PHE A 108 -13.88 -19.34 -5.58
C PHE A 108 -14.66 -20.32 -6.45
N PRO A 109 -14.54 -21.64 -6.20
CA PRO A 109 -15.42 -22.65 -6.76
C PRO A 109 -16.79 -22.58 -6.07
N LEU A 110 -17.59 -21.59 -6.44
CA LEU A 110 -18.95 -21.38 -5.94
C LEU A 110 -19.91 -22.37 -6.60
N ASP A 111 -20.85 -22.90 -5.83
CA ASP A 111 -22.03 -23.53 -6.41
C ASP A 111 -22.96 -22.50 -7.07
N SER A 112 -24.00 -22.97 -7.77
CA SER A 112 -24.91 -22.07 -8.49
C SER A 112 -25.72 -21.14 -7.58
N ALA A 113 -26.02 -21.57 -6.35
CA ALA A 113 -26.79 -20.76 -5.41
C ALA A 113 -25.93 -19.66 -4.78
N ALA A 114 -24.74 -20.01 -4.29
CA ALA A 114 -23.77 -19.07 -3.73
C ALA A 114 -23.27 -18.07 -4.79
N ARG A 115 -23.09 -18.51 -6.03
CA ARG A 115 -22.75 -17.61 -7.15
C ARG A 115 -23.87 -16.62 -7.42
N ALA A 116 -25.13 -17.08 -7.47
CA ALA A 116 -26.27 -16.19 -7.67
C ALA A 116 -26.42 -15.17 -6.53
N GLU A 117 -26.13 -15.58 -5.28
CA GLU A 117 -26.10 -14.70 -4.12
C GLU A 117 -24.98 -13.65 -4.22
N ALA A 118 -23.76 -14.05 -4.59
CA ALA A 118 -22.64 -13.15 -4.84
C ALA A 118 -22.95 -12.13 -5.96
N GLU A 119 -23.52 -12.59 -7.08
CA GLU A 119 -23.92 -11.73 -8.20
C GLU A 119 -25.08 -10.78 -7.84
N ALA A 120 -25.98 -11.19 -6.94
CA ALA A 120 -27.01 -10.32 -6.39
C ALA A 120 -26.40 -9.22 -5.49
N LEU A 121 -25.48 -9.60 -4.61
CA LEU A 121 -24.77 -8.66 -3.74
C LEU A 121 -23.91 -7.68 -4.54
N GLN A 122 -23.23 -8.15 -5.59
CA GLN A 122 -22.46 -7.29 -6.51
C GLN A 122 -23.35 -6.19 -7.12
N ARG A 123 -24.54 -6.55 -7.63
CA ARG A 123 -25.51 -5.59 -8.18
C ARG A 123 -26.10 -4.65 -7.13
N GLU A 124 -26.15 -5.06 -5.87
CA GLU A 124 -26.54 -4.19 -4.76
C GLU A 124 -25.44 -3.17 -4.47
N ILE A 125 -24.18 -3.62 -4.36
CA ILE A 125 -23.01 -2.75 -4.19
C ILE A 125 -22.94 -1.71 -5.31
N GLU A 126 -23.13 -2.11 -6.57
CA GLU A 126 -23.08 -1.20 -7.72
C GLU A 126 -24.17 -0.12 -7.68
N ARG A 127 -25.40 -0.46 -7.28
CA ARG A 127 -26.49 0.52 -7.13
C ARG A 127 -26.25 1.52 -6.00
N ASP A 128 -25.74 1.05 -4.87
CA ASP A 128 -25.41 1.93 -3.75
C ASP A 128 -24.19 2.81 -4.05
N GLU A 129 -23.20 2.26 -4.77
CA GLU A 129 -22.04 3.00 -5.27
C GLU A 129 -22.47 4.12 -6.23
N GLU A 130 -23.38 3.83 -7.16
CA GLU A 130 -23.96 4.83 -8.07
C GLU A 130 -24.71 5.93 -7.30
N THR A 131 -25.50 5.56 -6.31
CA THR A 131 -26.19 6.53 -5.45
C THR A 131 -25.20 7.44 -4.71
N ALA A 132 -24.13 6.86 -4.17
CA ALA A 132 -23.09 7.61 -3.48
C ALA A 132 -22.30 8.53 -4.44
N ARG A 133 -22.06 8.11 -5.69
CA ARG A 133 -21.44 8.96 -6.72
C ARG A 133 -22.30 10.16 -7.07
N ASN A 134 -23.62 9.99 -7.21
CA ASN A 134 -24.52 11.11 -7.45
C ASN A 134 -24.47 12.12 -6.29
N GLU A 135 -24.40 11.65 -5.04
CA GLU A 135 -24.23 12.53 -3.87
C GLU A 135 -22.88 13.28 -3.88
N VAL A 136 -21.79 12.63 -4.33
CA VAL A 136 -20.49 13.29 -4.54
C VAL A 136 -20.60 14.38 -5.61
N GLU A 137 -21.29 14.11 -6.72
CA GLU A 137 -21.50 15.08 -7.80
C GLU A 137 -22.33 16.29 -7.35
N ASP A 138 -23.38 16.07 -6.56
CA ASP A 138 -24.19 17.14 -5.97
C ASP A 138 -23.35 18.03 -5.04
N LEU A 139 -22.51 17.42 -4.19
CA LEU A 139 -21.59 18.15 -3.32
C LEU A 139 -20.55 18.94 -4.11
N GLU A 140 -20.04 18.39 -5.22
CA GLU A 140 -19.18 19.14 -6.13
C GLU A 140 -19.87 20.35 -6.74
N GLY A 141 -21.12 20.19 -7.19
CA GLY A 141 -21.96 21.26 -7.70
C GLY A 141 -22.10 22.39 -6.68
N LEU A 142 -22.46 22.03 -5.44
CA LEU A 142 -22.60 22.98 -4.35
C LEU A 142 -21.29 23.69 -3.99
N ALA A 143 -20.16 22.96 -3.97
CA ALA A 143 -18.85 23.55 -3.75
C ALA A 143 -18.49 24.58 -4.84
N LYS A 144 -18.82 24.29 -6.11
CA LYS A 144 -18.64 25.24 -7.23
C LYS A 144 -19.50 26.49 -7.03
N GLU A 145 -20.74 26.36 -6.57
CA GLU A 145 -21.59 27.52 -6.24
C GLU A 145 -20.97 28.39 -5.14
N HIS A 146 -20.45 27.79 -4.07
CA HIS A 146 -19.76 28.51 -3.00
C HIS A 146 -18.54 29.29 -3.53
N LEU A 147 -17.75 28.66 -4.40
CA LEU A 147 -16.61 29.32 -5.05
C LEU A 147 -17.04 30.51 -5.92
N LEU A 148 -18.14 30.39 -6.68
CA LEU A 148 -18.69 31.49 -7.48
C LEU A 148 -19.16 32.67 -6.63
N ARG A 149 -19.70 32.40 -5.44
CA ARG A 149 -20.07 33.43 -4.45
C ARG A 149 -18.87 33.97 -3.66
N ASN A 150 -17.66 33.52 -3.97
CA ASN A 150 -16.42 33.84 -3.26
C ASN A 150 -16.46 33.44 -1.77
N ASP A 151 -17.24 32.40 -1.44
CA ASP A 151 -17.31 31.78 -0.11
C ASP A 151 -16.41 30.55 -0.05
N ILE A 152 -15.10 30.80 0.03
CA ILE A 152 -14.07 29.76 -0.06
C ILE A 152 -14.14 28.78 1.13
N ALA A 153 -14.53 29.25 2.32
CA ALA A 153 -14.62 28.42 3.52
C ALA A 153 -15.73 27.35 3.37
N ALA A 154 -16.93 27.76 2.96
CA ALA A 154 -18.03 26.82 2.72
C ALA A 154 -17.73 25.86 1.56
N ALA A 155 -16.99 26.32 0.53
CA ALA A 155 -16.52 25.45 -0.55
C ALA A 155 -15.59 24.34 -0.02
N ILE A 156 -14.61 24.67 0.82
CA ILE A 156 -13.68 23.70 1.41
C ILE A 156 -14.44 22.68 2.27
N ASP A 157 -15.35 23.12 3.14
CA ASP A 157 -16.14 22.22 3.98
C ASP A 157 -17.03 21.28 3.16
N THR A 158 -17.54 21.76 2.03
CA THR A 158 -18.33 20.94 1.10
C THR A 158 -17.46 19.93 0.35
N LEU A 159 -16.28 20.34 -0.12
CA LEU A 159 -15.31 19.45 -0.77
C LEU A 159 -14.80 18.35 0.19
N ARG A 160 -14.59 18.65 1.47
CA ARG A 160 -14.19 17.65 2.48
C ARG A 160 -15.29 16.60 2.73
N ARG A 161 -16.56 17.00 2.66
CA ARG A 161 -17.69 16.05 2.71
C ARG A 161 -17.70 15.15 1.47
N ALA A 162 -17.48 15.73 0.29
CA ALA A 162 -17.36 14.98 -0.97
C ALA A 162 -16.18 14.00 -0.93
N GLU A 163 -15.00 14.44 -0.46
CA GLU A 163 -13.80 13.62 -0.29
C GLU A 163 -14.06 12.41 0.64
N ALA A 164 -14.71 12.64 1.79
CA ALA A 164 -15.00 11.59 2.75
C ALA A 164 -15.95 10.51 2.19
N LEU A 165 -16.86 10.90 1.29
CA LEU A 165 -17.74 9.97 0.57
C LEU A 165 -17.01 9.29 -0.59
N ALA A 166 -16.25 10.05 -1.40
CA ALA A 166 -15.42 9.53 -2.48
C ALA A 166 -14.43 8.46 -1.99
N ARG A 167 -13.80 8.64 -0.81
CA ARG A 167 -12.86 7.67 -0.23
C ARG A 167 -13.50 6.31 0.05
N LYS A 168 -14.82 6.27 0.24
CA LYS A 168 -15.58 5.04 0.43
C LYS A 168 -15.90 4.32 -0.88
N ILE A 169 -16.00 5.07 -1.98
CA ILE A 169 -16.29 4.60 -3.34
C ILE A 169 -14.99 4.16 -4.04
N ASP A 170 -14.02 5.07 -4.11
CA ASP A 170 -12.74 4.89 -4.78
C ASP A 170 -11.66 5.78 -4.13
N PRO A 171 -10.58 5.21 -3.55
CA PRO A 171 -9.46 5.97 -3.02
C PRO A 171 -8.81 6.94 -4.01
N HIS A 172 -8.81 6.63 -5.32
CA HIS A 172 -8.24 7.50 -6.34
C HIS A 172 -9.08 8.76 -6.58
N GLU A 173 -10.40 8.63 -6.50
CA GLU A 173 -11.31 9.77 -6.63
C GLU A 173 -11.15 10.74 -5.45
N ALA A 174 -10.98 10.21 -4.24
CA ALA A 174 -10.70 11.04 -3.05
C ALA A 174 -9.43 11.89 -3.21
N LEU A 175 -8.38 11.36 -3.84
CA LEU A 175 -7.14 12.11 -4.07
C LEU A 175 -7.35 13.35 -4.96
N ARG A 176 -8.29 13.30 -5.91
CA ARG A 176 -8.66 14.47 -6.73
C ARG A 176 -9.27 15.58 -5.87
N PHE A 177 -10.11 15.21 -4.90
CA PHE A 177 -10.69 16.16 -3.96
C PHE A 177 -9.62 16.79 -3.05
N GLU A 178 -8.70 16.00 -2.52
CA GLU A 178 -7.58 16.49 -1.70
C GLU A 178 -6.76 17.56 -2.44
N GLN A 179 -6.45 17.33 -3.73
CA GLN A 179 -5.76 18.31 -4.56
C GLN A 179 -6.57 19.60 -4.76
N THR A 180 -7.88 19.48 -4.93
CA THR A 180 -8.79 20.62 -5.12
C THR A 180 -8.94 21.44 -3.83
N ILE A 181 -9.04 20.75 -2.69
CA ILE A 181 -9.06 21.36 -1.35
C ILE A 181 -7.76 22.12 -1.10
N ALA A 182 -6.60 21.50 -1.32
CA ALA A 182 -5.30 22.15 -1.13
C ALA A 182 -5.16 23.42 -2.00
N ALA A 183 -5.64 23.38 -3.25
CA ALA A 183 -5.65 24.56 -4.11
C ALA A 183 -6.59 25.67 -3.60
N ALA A 184 -7.75 25.32 -3.03
CA ALA A 184 -8.69 26.28 -2.45
C ALA A 184 -8.13 26.90 -1.15
N GLU A 185 -7.49 26.10 -0.30
CA GLU A 185 -6.83 26.54 0.93
C GLU A 185 -5.71 27.56 0.63
N LEU A 186 -4.88 27.28 -0.38
CA LEU A 186 -3.84 28.21 -0.81
C LEU A 186 -4.39 29.59 -1.25
N ARG A 187 -5.56 29.60 -1.92
CA ARG A 187 -6.24 30.86 -2.31
C ARG A 187 -6.79 31.61 -1.10
N LEU A 188 -7.34 30.89 -0.12
CA LEU A 188 -7.84 31.46 1.12
C LEU A 188 -6.70 32.17 1.88
N GLU A 189 -5.55 31.51 2.02
CA GLU A 189 -4.36 32.06 2.65
C GLU A 189 -3.85 33.31 1.92
N GLY A 190 -3.72 33.26 0.59
CA GLY A 190 -3.31 34.41 -0.23
C GLY A 190 -4.22 35.63 -0.07
N SER A 191 -5.55 35.41 0.05
CA SER A 191 -6.52 36.49 0.27
C SER A 191 -6.36 37.15 1.65
N SER A 192 -5.96 36.39 2.66
CA SER A 192 -5.76 36.88 4.02
C SER A 192 -4.52 37.78 4.12
N VAL A 193 -3.44 37.44 3.40
CA VAL A 193 -2.22 38.24 3.31
C VAL A 193 -2.48 39.55 2.58
N ALA A 194 -3.28 39.55 1.51
CA ALA A 194 -3.68 40.76 0.80
C ALA A 194 -4.51 41.72 1.67
N ARG A 195 -5.34 41.21 2.59
CA ARG A 195 -6.11 42.05 3.54
C ARG A 195 -5.24 42.64 4.65
N ARG A 196 -4.21 41.93 5.13
CA ARG A 196 -3.23 42.49 6.09
C ARG A 196 -2.22 43.45 5.44
N GLY A 197 -2.10 43.41 4.11
CA GLY A 197 -1.17 44.22 3.33
C GLY A 197 -1.65 45.62 2.90
N ARG A 198 -2.84 46.09 3.32
CA ARG A 198 -3.13 47.55 3.30
C ARG A 198 -2.32 48.23 4.40
N LEU A 199 -1.02 48.32 4.14
CA LEU A 199 -0.14 49.23 4.84
C LEU A 199 -0.78 50.63 4.73
N PRO A 200 -0.99 51.36 5.84
CA PRO A 200 -1.36 52.77 5.76
C PRO A 200 -0.36 53.49 4.85
N PRO A 201 -0.78 54.53 4.10
CA PRO A 201 0.10 55.27 3.22
C PRO A 201 1.37 55.64 4.00
N ARG A 202 2.51 55.12 3.55
CA ARG A 202 3.83 55.34 4.16
C ARG A 202 4.02 56.84 4.38
N LYS A 203 3.84 57.32 5.62
CA LYS A 203 4.54 58.53 6.05
C LYS A 203 6.03 58.20 5.97
N LYS A 204 6.78 58.99 5.19
CA LYS A 204 8.24 58.94 5.09
C LYS A 204 8.83 58.72 6.49
N PRO A 205 9.55 57.62 6.75
CA PRO A 205 10.29 57.47 7.98
C PRO A 205 11.46 58.46 7.96
N ALA A 206 11.53 59.29 8.99
CA ALA A 206 12.74 60.03 9.34
C ALA A 206 13.83 59.02 9.74
N GLU A 207 15.04 59.28 9.29
CA GLU A 207 16.25 58.50 9.55
C GLU A 207 16.48 58.33 11.07
N PRO A 208 16.51 57.10 11.60
CA PRO A 208 17.02 56.84 12.94
C PRO A 208 18.52 56.54 12.85
N GLY A 209 19.30 57.32 13.59
CA GLY A 209 20.74 57.17 13.72
C GLY A 209 21.16 55.77 14.17
N LEU A 210 22.22 55.30 13.51
CA LEU A 210 22.95 54.06 13.77
C LEU A 210 23.59 54.11 15.17
N ALA A 211 23.06 53.34 16.11
CA ALA A 211 23.79 52.96 17.32
C ALA A 211 24.38 51.55 17.09
N ALA A 212 25.69 51.51 16.86
CA ALA A 212 26.46 50.28 16.71
C ALA A 212 26.55 49.55 18.06
N THR A 213 25.78 48.48 18.21
CA THR A 213 26.03 47.45 19.23
C THR A 213 27.00 46.44 18.62
N GLU A 214 28.26 46.49 19.03
CA GLU A 214 29.28 45.49 18.72
C GLU A 214 28.86 44.15 19.34
N THR A 215 28.32 43.25 18.52
CA THR A 215 28.07 41.86 18.94
C THR A 215 29.40 41.11 19.05
N PRO A 216 29.59 40.29 20.10
CA PRO A 216 30.78 39.48 20.28
C PRO A 216 30.99 38.53 19.09
N VAL A 217 32.18 38.56 18.50
CA VAL A 217 32.59 37.63 17.43
C VAL A 217 32.72 36.25 18.06
N GLU A 218 31.69 35.41 17.93
CA GLU A 218 31.78 33.98 18.26
C GLU A 218 32.86 33.36 17.37
N THR A 219 33.94 32.90 18.01
CA THR A 219 35.04 32.19 17.35
C THR A 219 34.53 30.85 16.84
N VAL A 220 34.27 30.75 15.54
CA VAL A 220 33.87 29.51 14.87
C VAL A 220 34.98 28.46 15.06
N SER A 221 34.63 27.30 15.59
CA SER A 221 35.60 26.22 15.82
C SER A 221 36.15 25.71 14.48
N PRO A 222 37.46 25.37 14.38
CA PRO A 222 38.02 24.81 13.15
C PRO A 222 37.29 23.54 12.68
N ALA A 223 36.67 22.77 13.59
CA ALA A 223 35.84 21.62 13.23
C ALA A 223 34.60 22.01 12.39
N ASP A 224 33.98 23.15 12.67
CA ASP A 224 32.80 23.63 11.95
C ASP A 224 33.18 24.11 10.55
N THR A 225 34.37 24.71 10.40
CA THR A 225 34.88 25.12 9.08
C THR A 225 35.12 23.93 8.14
N ALA A 226 35.60 22.80 8.66
CA ALA A 226 35.79 21.58 7.89
C ALA A 226 34.44 20.97 7.45
N LYS A 227 33.45 20.95 8.35
CA LYS A 227 32.08 20.48 8.03
C LYS A 227 31.44 21.32 6.93
N LEU A 228 31.56 22.65 7.02
CA LEU A 228 31.03 23.57 6.00
C LEU A 228 31.66 23.32 4.62
N ALA A 229 32.96 23.06 4.56
CA ALA A 229 33.63 22.73 3.30
C ALA A 229 33.09 21.42 2.67
N VAL A 230 32.86 20.39 3.49
CA VAL A 230 32.26 19.12 3.01
C VAL A 230 30.84 19.33 2.49
N ILE A 231 30.01 20.09 3.22
CA ILE A 231 28.64 20.42 2.81
C ILE A 231 28.65 21.15 1.46
N GLN A 232 29.54 22.14 1.29
CA GLN A 232 29.65 22.88 0.03
C GLN A 232 30.05 21.98 -1.15
N GLU A 233 30.97 21.05 -0.95
CA GLU A 233 31.35 20.10 -2.01
C GLU A 233 30.23 19.11 -2.35
N LEU A 234 29.47 18.64 -1.36
CA LEU A 234 28.28 17.81 -1.58
C LEU A 234 27.20 18.55 -2.37
N LEU A 235 26.91 19.81 -2.04
CA LEU A 235 25.95 20.64 -2.77
C LEU A 235 26.39 20.85 -4.23
N LYS A 236 27.66 21.20 -4.46
CA LYS A 236 28.19 21.32 -5.83
C LYS A 236 28.11 20.01 -6.60
N ALA A 237 28.32 18.87 -5.94
CA ALA A 237 28.18 17.56 -6.57
C ALA A 237 26.71 17.28 -6.94
N ALA A 238 25.78 17.54 -6.04
CA ALA A 238 24.35 17.39 -6.26
C ALA A 238 23.88 18.24 -7.47
N ASP A 239 24.26 19.52 -7.51
CA ASP A 239 23.96 20.43 -8.62
C ASP A 239 24.49 19.90 -9.98
N ARG A 240 25.69 19.33 -9.98
CA ARG A 240 26.28 18.74 -11.20
C ARG A 240 25.50 17.51 -11.66
N HIS A 241 25.05 16.66 -10.74
CA HIS A 241 24.22 15.50 -11.06
C HIS A 241 22.86 15.93 -11.60
N GLU A 242 22.23 16.91 -10.96
CA GLU A 242 20.94 17.46 -11.38
C GLU A 242 21.01 18.05 -12.80
N LYS A 243 22.04 18.87 -13.09
CA LYS A 243 22.28 19.44 -14.43
C LYS A 243 22.49 18.37 -15.51
N ARG A 244 23.07 17.22 -15.14
CA ARG A 244 23.25 16.05 -16.02
C ARG A 244 22.03 15.15 -16.08
N LYS A 245 20.93 15.51 -15.41
CA LYS A 245 19.70 14.71 -15.26
C LYS A 245 19.95 13.35 -14.60
N ALA A 246 21.03 13.22 -13.82
CA ALA A 246 21.38 12.06 -13.02
C ALA A 246 20.68 12.17 -11.65
N TYR A 247 19.34 12.04 -11.66
CA TYR A 247 18.51 12.41 -10.51
C TYR A 247 18.71 11.50 -9.30
N TYR A 248 19.01 10.21 -9.50
CA TYR A 248 19.31 9.28 -8.40
C TYR A 248 20.51 9.75 -7.57
N GLU A 249 21.62 10.07 -8.25
CA GLU A 249 22.84 10.57 -7.62
C GLU A 249 22.65 11.95 -6.99
N ALA A 250 21.87 12.83 -7.64
CA ALA A 250 21.55 14.14 -7.09
C ALA A 250 20.77 14.04 -5.77
N ILE A 251 19.74 13.20 -5.72
CA ILE A 251 18.92 12.96 -4.52
C ILE A 251 19.80 12.45 -3.38
N LEU A 252 20.61 11.42 -3.61
CA LEU A 252 21.49 10.86 -2.59
C LEU A 252 22.54 11.87 -2.09
N ALA A 253 23.04 12.75 -2.96
CA ALA A 253 23.97 13.80 -2.57
C ALA A 253 23.31 14.84 -1.65
N TYR A 254 22.08 15.27 -1.95
CA TYR A 254 21.32 16.17 -1.06
C TYR A 254 20.94 15.52 0.26
N GLU A 255 20.57 14.24 0.28
CA GLU A 255 20.27 13.51 1.53
C GLU A 255 21.51 13.38 2.42
N LYS A 256 22.69 13.18 1.83
CA LYS A 256 23.95 13.19 2.58
C LYS A 256 24.21 14.52 3.27
N VAL A 257 23.83 15.66 2.67
CA VAL A 257 23.92 16.98 3.31
C VAL A 257 23.03 17.05 4.55
N LEU A 258 21.85 16.43 4.50
CA LEU A 258 20.87 16.39 5.60
C LEU A 258 21.14 15.28 6.63
N ALA A 259 22.21 14.50 6.47
CA ALA A 259 22.55 13.45 7.43
C ALA A 259 22.85 14.05 8.82
N PRO A 260 22.61 13.31 9.92
CA PRO A 260 22.84 13.78 11.29
C PRO A 260 24.26 14.32 11.55
N ASP A 261 25.25 13.78 10.83
CA ASP A 261 26.66 14.15 10.99
C ASP A 261 27.03 15.48 10.31
N HIS A 262 26.16 15.99 9.43
CA HIS A 262 26.35 17.24 8.68
C HIS A 262 25.38 18.33 9.17
N ASP A 263 24.32 18.65 8.42
CA ASP A 263 23.34 19.67 8.79
C ASP A 263 21.91 19.25 8.38
N PRO A 264 21.14 18.63 9.32
CA PRO A 264 19.74 18.24 9.09
C PRO A 264 18.79 19.41 8.82
N THR A 265 19.22 20.66 9.06
CA THR A 265 18.41 21.86 8.92
C THR A 265 18.72 22.66 7.66
N HIS A 266 19.67 22.20 6.82
CA HIS A 266 20.14 22.94 5.65
C HIS A 266 19.01 23.25 4.65
N ALA A 267 18.57 24.52 4.63
CA ALA A 267 17.37 24.96 3.90
C ALA A 267 17.43 24.66 2.39
N THR A 268 18.57 24.95 1.73
CA THR A 268 18.71 24.74 0.29
C THR A 268 18.54 23.28 -0.13
N ALA A 269 19.09 22.34 0.64
CA ALA A 269 19.00 20.92 0.35
C ALA A 269 17.56 20.41 0.51
N LYS A 270 16.84 20.88 1.54
CA LYS A 270 15.41 20.56 1.72
C LYS A 270 14.56 21.06 0.56
N THR A 271 14.76 22.31 0.13
CA THR A 271 14.02 22.89 -0.99
C THR A 271 14.31 22.15 -2.30
N ALA A 272 15.58 21.81 -2.56
CA ALA A 272 15.97 21.06 -3.75
C ALA A 272 15.36 19.64 -3.74
N LEU A 273 15.39 18.94 -2.60
CA LEU A 273 14.75 17.62 -2.47
C LEU A 273 13.24 17.68 -2.68
N ALA A 274 12.55 18.69 -2.13
CA ALA A 274 11.12 18.89 -2.36
C ALA A 274 10.80 19.09 -3.85
N ALA A 275 11.63 19.84 -4.58
CA ALA A 275 11.48 20.02 -6.02
C ALA A 275 11.73 18.72 -6.82
N LEU A 276 12.62 17.85 -6.35
CA LEU A 276 12.95 16.57 -6.98
C LEU A 276 12.00 15.42 -6.60
N GLU A 277 11.01 15.65 -5.74
CA GLU A 277 10.15 14.59 -5.20
C GLU A 277 9.35 13.86 -6.29
N SER A 278 8.85 14.58 -7.30
CA SER A 278 8.18 13.95 -8.45
C SER A 278 9.11 13.01 -9.23
N LYS A 279 10.39 13.38 -9.38
CA LYS A 279 11.42 12.57 -10.04
C LYS A 279 11.82 11.36 -9.20
N ARG A 280 11.89 11.54 -7.86
CA ARG A 280 12.12 10.45 -6.90
C ARG A 280 11.06 9.36 -7.07
N LYS A 281 9.77 9.73 -7.04
CA LYS A 281 8.65 8.78 -7.21
C LYS A 281 8.70 8.05 -8.55
N ALA A 282 9.00 8.77 -9.64
CA ALA A 282 9.14 8.16 -10.97
C ALA A 282 10.29 7.14 -11.02
N LEU A 283 11.45 7.44 -10.41
CA LEU A 283 12.58 6.51 -10.33
C LEU A 283 12.26 5.29 -9.47
N ILE A 284 11.57 5.48 -8.34
CA ILE A 284 11.12 4.37 -7.49
C ILE A 284 10.24 3.42 -8.31
N GLN A 285 9.24 3.94 -9.00
CA GLN A 285 8.36 3.13 -9.85
C GLN A 285 9.15 2.40 -10.94
N GLU A 286 10.00 3.11 -11.69
CA GLU A 286 10.82 2.52 -12.76
C GLU A 286 11.70 1.37 -12.24
N TYR A 287 12.33 1.53 -11.08
CA TYR A 287 13.16 0.49 -10.48
C TYR A 287 12.34 -0.68 -9.93
N MET A 288 11.17 -0.42 -9.34
CA MET A 288 10.25 -1.47 -8.91
C MET A 288 9.74 -2.29 -10.09
N ASP A 289 9.33 -1.65 -11.19
CA ASP A 289 8.86 -2.35 -12.40
C ASP A 289 9.95 -3.27 -12.96
N ARG A 290 11.21 -2.79 -13.01
CA ARG A 290 12.36 -3.61 -13.44
C ARG A 290 12.66 -4.76 -12.48
N ALA A 291 12.62 -4.50 -11.18
CA ALA A 291 12.84 -5.53 -10.17
C ALA A 291 11.77 -6.63 -10.26
N ASN A 292 10.51 -6.24 -10.39
CA ASN A 292 9.36 -7.15 -10.49
C ASN A 292 9.39 -7.94 -11.80
N ALA A 293 9.78 -7.33 -12.92
CA ALA A 293 9.97 -8.06 -14.18
C ALA A 293 11.07 -9.14 -14.10
N LEU A 294 12.15 -8.90 -13.34
CA LEU A 294 13.21 -9.89 -13.11
C LEU A 294 12.79 -10.95 -12.08
N PHE A 295 12.06 -10.54 -11.05
CA PHE A 295 11.47 -11.42 -10.05
C PHE A 295 10.53 -12.46 -10.69
N LEU A 296 9.65 -12.01 -11.61
CA LEU A 296 8.74 -12.90 -12.35
C LEU A 296 9.48 -13.91 -13.24
N LYS A 297 10.68 -13.55 -13.70
CA LYS A 297 11.58 -14.47 -14.43
C LYS A 297 12.39 -15.38 -13.49
N GLN A 298 12.10 -15.35 -12.19
CA GLN A 298 12.83 -16.05 -11.13
C GLN A 298 14.32 -15.64 -11.03
N ASP A 299 14.71 -14.50 -11.63
CA ASP A 299 16.05 -13.94 -11.52
C ASP A 299 16.16 -12.96 -10.35
N LEU A 300 16.13 -13.52 -9.14
CA LEU A 300 16.27 -12.75 -7.89
C LEU A 300 17.63 -12.04 -7.79
N ALA A 301 18.68 -12.60 -8.39
CA ALA A 301 20.01 -12.00 -8.37
C ALA A 301 20.06 -10.73 -9.24
N GLY A 302 19.44 -10.77 -10.42
CA GLY A 302 19.26 -9.60 -11.29
C GLY A 302 18.34 -8.54 -10.71
N ALA A 303 17.31 -8.92 -9.96
CA ALA A 303 16.36 -8.00 -9.33
C ALA A 303 16.97 -7.21 -8.15
N ALA A 304 17.83 -7.85 -7.35
CA ALA A 304 18.43 -7.28 -6.14
C ALA A 304 19.03 -5.85 -6.28
N PRO A 305 19.83 -5.50 -7.30
CA PRO A 305 20.35 -4.13 -7.44
C PRO A 305 19.25 -3.07 -7.58
N TYR A 306 18.11 -3.40 -8.18
CA TYR A 306 17.00 -2.46 -8.31
C TYR A 306 16.28 -2.24 -6.98
N TYR A 307 16.03 -3.30 -6.20
CA TYR A 307 15.49 -3.15 -4.85
C TYR A 307 16.42 -2.34 -3.93
N ARG A 308 17.74 -2.46 -4.07
CA ARG A 308 18.68 -1.59 -3.33
C ARG A 308 18.50 -0.12 -3.69
N LYS A 309 18.41 0.20 -4.98
CA LYS A 309 18.18 1.58 -5.42
C LYS A 309 16.86 2.15 -4.90
N VAL A 310 15.79 1.35 -4.89
CA VAL A 310 14.51 1.75 -4.31
C VAL A 310 14.65 2.03 -2.81
N ARG A 311 15.31 1.13 -2.07
CA ARG A 311 15.55 1.32 -0.63
C ARG A 311 16.41 2.55 -0.33
N ASP A 312 17.38 2.86 -1.18
CA ASP A 312 18.21 4.06 -1.00
C ASP A 312 17.39 5.34 -1.21
N LEU A 313 16.37 5.34 -2.09
CA LEU A 313 15.48 6.47 -2.34
C LEU A 313 14.29 6.57 -1.37
N ASP A 314 13.80 5.42 -0.90
CA ASP A 314 12.71 5.27 0.05
C ASP A 314 13.03 4.11 1.03
N PRO A 315 13.65 4.42 2.17
CA PRO A 315 13.99 3.41 3.18
C PRO A 315 12.78 2.68 3.77
N ASN A 316 11.57 3.26 3.66
CA ASN A 316 10.34 2.71 4.22
C ASN A 316 9.58 1.81 3.25
N ASN A 317 10.08 1.63 2.02
CA ASN A 317 9.45 0.76 1.03
C ASN A 317 9.51 -0.72 1.47
N GLU A 318 8.37 -1.25 1.93
CA GLU A 318 8.26 -2.63 2.43
C GLU A 318 8.53 -3.67 1.33
N GLU A 319 8.04 -3.45 0.10
CA GLU A 319 8.19 -4.39 -1.02
C GLU A 319 9.66 -4.59 -1.40
N ALA A 320 10.43 -3.49 -1.51
CA ALA A 320 11.86 -3.57 -1.77
C ALA A 320 12.63 -4.25 -0.62
N ARG A 321 12.21 -4.05 0.63
CA ARG A 321 12.80 -4.70 1.82
C ARG A 321 12.56 -6.21 1.81
N GLU A 322 11.35 -6.64 1.48
CA GLU A 322 11.02 -8.06 1.33
C GLU A 322 11.79 -8.71 0.19
N GLY A 323 11.85 -8.06 -0.98
CA GLY A 323 12.62 -8.53 -2.12
C GLY A 323 14.11 -8.76 -1.80
N LEU A 324 14.73 -7.84 -1.04
CA LEU A 324 16.11 -8.01 -0.57
C LEU A 324 16.26 -9.14 0.45
N ARG A 325 15.31 -9.30 1.37
CA ARG A 325 15.32 -10.41 2.34
C ARG A 325 15.23 -11.78 1.66
N MET A 326 14.43 -11.88 0.60
CA MET A 326 14.35 -13.10 -0.22
C MET A 326 15.69 -13.39 -0.92
N TYR A 327 16.34 -12.38 -1.49
CA TYR A 327 17.66 -12.51 -2.09
C TYR A 327 18.73 -12.96 -1.07
N GLU A 328 18.77 -12.38 0.12
CA GLU A 328 19.70 -12.77 1.19
C GLU A 328 19.50 -14.22 1.65
N ASN A 329 18.24 -14.66 1.74
CA ASN A 329 17.91 -16.05 2.05
C ASN A 329 18.42 -17.02 0.96
N LEU A 330 18.25 -16.66 -0.31
CA LEU A 330 18.74 -17.45 -1.45
C LEU A 330 20.27 -17.57 -1.42
N GLU A 331 20.99 -16.47 -1.19
CA GLU A 331 22.44 -16.46 -1.05
C GLU A 331 22.93 -17.34 0.10
N ARG A 332 22.22 -17.31 1.24
CA ARG A 332 22.52 -18.17 2.40
C ARG A 332 22.37 -19.66 2.06
N ILE A 333 21.31 -20.05 1.35
CA ILE A 333 21.10 -21.43 0.90
C ILE A 333 22.20 -21.86 -0.08
N ARG A 334 22.56 -20.97 -1.03
CA ARG A 334 23.61 -21.23 -2.01
C ARG A 334 24.97 -21.48 -1.35
N LYS A 335 25.34 -20.66 -0.36
CA LYS A 335 26.58 -20.82 0.42
C LYS A 335 26.57 -22.09 1.29
N GLY A 336 25.41 -22.49 1.79
CA GLY A 336 25.26 -23.69 2.62
C GLY A 336 25.36 -25.01 1.83
N ARG A 337 24.94 -25.04 0.57
CA ARG A 337 25.02 -26.23 -0.31
C ARG A 337 26.41 -26.46 -0.93
N GLY A 338 27.31 -25.49 -0.84
CA GLY A 338 28.66 -25.57 -1.38
C GLY A 338 29.72 -26.07 -0.40
N ARG A 339 29.33 -26.63 0.74
CA ARG A 339 30.20 -27.26 1.75
C ARG A 339 29.87 -28.73 1.87
#